data_AF-A0AAV6U9S2-F1
#
_entry.id   AF-A0AAV6U9S2-F1
#
_cell.length_a   1.000
_cell.length_b   1.000
_cell.length_c   1.000
_cell.angle_alpha   90.00
_cell.angle_beta   90.00
_cell.angle_gamma   90.00
#
_symmetry.space_group_name_H-M   'P 1'
#
loop_
_entity.id
_entity.type
_entity.pdbx_description
1 polymer ?
#
loop_
_entity_poly.entity_id
_entity_poly.type
_entity_poly.pdbx_seq_one_letter_code
_entity_poly.pdbx_strand_id
1 'polypeptide(L)'
;MVESGIIAEGSVNGILSGKHYNRSIRCHKLVYEALSRLLWNAFLGLLSVDQHSESIKICERLCELFELGILREELPKNFISLMESFNKFVDEGCKSNATFAFWASYLDMIGCLLNFLRATRSADWSLHLAATEKMIPWFFTYDHVNYARYLPIYLLEMLNLKHTHPTINDQLCSGDFVTKRHVEKASLELPGTRP
;
A
#
# COMPACT_ATOMS: atom_id res chain seq x y z
N MET A 1 -21.84 -2.52 -0.06
CA MET A 1 -21.21 -1.31 0.52
C MET A 1 -22.20 -0.42 1.26
N VAL A 2 -23.31 -0.02 0.62
CA VAL A 2 -24.43 0.63 1.31
C VAL A 2 -25.17 -0.37 2.20
N GLU A 3 -25.55 -1.52 1.64
CA GLU A 3 -26.22 -2.61 2.38
C GLU A 3 -25.38 -3.17 3.54
N SER A 4 -24.06 -3.11 3.42
CA SER A 4 -23.12 -3.56 4.47
C SER A 4 -22.88 -2.50 5.55
N GLY A 5 -23.58 -1.35 5.52
CA GLY A 5 -23.45 -0.26 6.49
C GLY A 5 -22.12 0.51 6.45
N ILE A 6 -21.26 0.24 5.45
CA ILE A 6 -19.94 0.88 5.33
C ILE A 6 -20.08 2.32 4.80
N ILE A 7 -21.08 2.54 3.93
CA ILE A 7 -21.34 3.82 3.28
C ILE A 7 -22.80 4.19 3.48
N ALA A 8 -23.06 5.40 3.96
CA ALA A 8 -24.40 5.98 3.91
C ALA A 8 -24.78 6.31 2.45
N GLU A 9 -26.02 6.04 2.06
CA GLU A 9 -26.50 6.18 0.67
C GLU A 9 -26.16 7.55 0.05
N GLY A 10 -26.38 8.64 0.78
CA GLY A 10 -26.04 10.00 0.32
C GLY A 10 -24.54 10.29 0.15
N SER A 11 -23.65 9.38 0.56
CA SER A 11 -22.19 9.53 0.49
C SER A 11 -21.53 8.76 -0.65
N VAL A 12 -22.28 7.91 -1.37
CA VAL A 12 -21.75 7.02 -2.40
C VAL A 12 -21.01 7.80 -3.48
N ASN A 13 -21.67 8.81 -4.07
CA ASN A 13 -21.08 9.60 -5.14
C ASN A 13 -19.82 10.37 -4.69
N GLY A 14 -19.83 10.91 -3.47
CA GLY A 14 -18.67 11.61 -2.90
C GLY A 14 -17.49 10.67 -2.62
N ILE A 15 -17.76 9.40 -2.31
CA ILE A 15 -16.73 8.38 -2.12
C ILE A 15 -16.13 7.95 -3.46
N LEU A 16 -16.99 7.59 -4.43
CA LEU A 16 -16.57 7.12 -5.74
C LEU A 16 -15.81 8.18 -6.54
N SER A 17 -16.20 9.45 -6.40
CA SER A 17 -15.48 10.57 -7.01
C SER A 17 -14.22 11.01 -6.25
N GLY A 18 -13.92 10.40 -5.10
CA GLY A 18 -12.79 10.80 -4.25
C GLY A 18 -12.96 12.13 -3.50
N LYS A 19 -14.08 12.84 -3.69
CA LYS A 19 -14.38 14.13 -3.04
C LYS A 19 -14.45 14.04 -1.52
N HIS A 20 -14.82 12.88 -1.00
CA HIS A 20 -14.78 12.58 0.43
C HIS A 20 -13.52 11.80 0.80
N TYR A 21 -12.34 12.38 0.57
CA TYR A 21 -11.04 11.73 0.69
C TYR A 21 -10.93 10.72 1.84
N ASN A 22 -11.13 11.15 3.10
CA ASN A 22 -11.01 10.26 4.27
C ASN A 22 -11.99 9.08 4.23
N ARG A 23 -13.23 9.33 3.77
CA ARG A 23 -14.27 8.31 3.66
C ARG A 23 -13.98 7.37 2.48
N SER A 24 -13.48 7.89 1.36
CA SER A 24 -13.03 7.12 0.20
C SER A 24 -11.89 6.18 0.57
N ILE A 25 -10.82 6.69 1.20
CA ILE A 25 -9.69 5.88 1.63
C ILE A 25 -10.12 4.78 2.60
N ARG A 26 -10.99 5.09 3.58
CA ARG A 26 -11.53 4.07 4.49
C ARG A 26 -12.30 2.99 3.74
N CYS A 27 -13.16 3.40 2.82
CA CYS A 27 -13.93 2.51 1.96
C CYS A 27 -13.01 1.58 1.15
N HIS A 28 -12.04 2.12 0.42
CA HIS A 28 -11.15 1.32 -0.43
C HIS A 28 -10.30 0.36 0.38
N LYS A 29 -9.85 0.73 1.59
CA LYS A 29 -9.15 -0.16 2.51
C LYS A 29 -10.00 -1.36 2.91
N LEU A 30 -11.27 -1.16 3.26
CA LEU A 30 -12.17 -2.23 3.64
C LEU A 30 -12.48 -3.17 2.48
N VAL A 31 -12.72 -2.60 1.28
CA VAL A 31 -12.98 -3.40 0.08
C VAL A 31 -11.73 -4.19 -0.32
N TYR A 32 -10.55 -3.57 -0.29
CA TYR A 32 -9.28 -4.24 -0.56
C TYR A 32 -9.09 -5.44 0.38
N GLU A 33 -9.24 -5.22 1.69
CA GLU A 33 -9.07 -6.29 2.68
C GLU A 33 -10.05 -7.44 2.46
N ALA A 34 -11.33 -7.14 2.27
CA ALA A 34 -12.36 -8.15 2.09
C ALA A 34 -12.12 -8.97 0.81
N LEU A 35 -11.79 -8.31 -0.30
CA LEU A 35 -11.48 -8.98 -1.57
C LEU A 35 -10.19 -9.79 -1.50
N SER A 36 -9.15 -9.27 -0.85
CA SER A 36 -7.90 -10.01 -0.64
C SER A 36 -8.14 -11.29 0.16
N ARG A 37 -8.98 -11.26 1.21
CA ARG A 37 -9.36 -12.48 1.96
C ARG A 37 -10.13 -13.47 1.11
N LEU A 38 -11.10 -13.00 0.33
CA LEU A 38 -11.87 -13.87 -0.57
C LEU A 38 -10.96 -14.54 -1.60
N LEU A 39 -10.04 -13.77 -2.19
CA LEU A 39 -9.07 -14.26 -3.16
C LEU A 39 -8.12 -15.29 -2.54
N TRP A 40 -7.60 -14.99 -1.34
CA TRP A 40 -6.74 -15.92 -0.60
C TRP A 40 -7.48 -17.21 -0.22
N ASN A 41 -8.72 -17.11 0.27
CA ASN A 41 -9.54 -18.28 0.59
C ASN A 41 -9.84 -19.13 -0.65
N ALA A 42 -10.08 -18.51 -1.81
CA ALA A 42 -10.26 -19.24 -3.06
C ALA A 42 -9.00 -20.01 -3.45
N PHE A 43 -7.82 -19.41 -3.28
CA PHE A 43 -6.53 -20.07 -3.47
C PHE A 43 -6.34 -21.25 -2.50
N LEU A 44 -6.62 -21.06 -1.21
CA LEU A 44 -6.51 -22.12 -0.20
C LEU A 44 -7.41 -23.32 -0.52
N GLY A 45 -8.58 -23.08 -1.14
CA GLY A 45 -9.49 -24.13 -1.59
C GLY A 45 -8.94 -25.04 -2.69
N LEU A 46 -7.84 -24.64 -3.36
CA LEU A 46 -7.15 -25.44 -4.37
C LEU A 46 -5.97 -26.25 -3.81
N LEU A 47 -5.56 -25.97 -2.57
CA LEU A 47 -4.43 -26.64 -1.95
C LEU A 47 -4.85 -27.99 -1.35
N SER A 48 -3.91 -28.94 -1.33
CA SER A 48 -4.08 -30.16 -0.54
C SER A 48 -4.10 -29.84 0.96
N VAL A 49 -4.60 -30.76 1.78
CA VAL A 49 -4.63 -30.60 3.25
C VAL A 49 -3.23 -30.32 3.80
N ASP A 50 -2.21 -31.01 3.28
CA ASP A 50 -0.82 -30.82 3.69
C ASP A 50 -0.28 -29.44 3.28
N GLN A 51 -0.56 -29.01 2.04
CA GLN A 51 -0.16 -27.69 1.54
C GLN A 51 -0.84 -26.55 2.31
N HIS A 52 -2.10 -26.73 2.67
CA HIS A 52 -2.84 -25.77 3.47
C HIS A 52 -2.23 -25.65 4.88
N SER A 53 -1.97 -26.78 5.55
CA SER A 53 -1.29 -26.81 6.86
C SER A 53 0.09 -26.13 6.79
N GLU A 54 0.86 -26.39 5.75
CA GLU A 54 2.16 -25.75 5.55
C GLU A 54 2.03 -24.24 5.33
N SER A 55 1.04 -23.79 4.56
CA SER A 55 0.79 -22.35 4.35
C SER A 55 0.50 -21.61 5.65
N ILE A 56 -0.23 -22.23 6.58
CA ILE A 56 -0.52 -21.67 7.91
C ILE A 56 0.78 -21.54 8.71
N LYS A 57 1.61 -22.58 8.77
CA LYS A 57 2.90 -22.54 9.47
C LYS A 57 3.83 -21.46 8.91
N ILE A 58 3.85 -21.30 7.58
CA ILE A 58 4.61 -20.23 6.91
C ILE A 58 4.13 -18.86 7.41
N CYS A 59 2.81 -18.63 7.43
CA CYS A 59 2.24 -17.37 7.91
C CYS A 59 2.52 -17.11 9.39
N GLU A 60 2.35 -18.10 10.26
CA GLU A 60 2.66 -18.01 11.70
C GLU A 60 4.12 -17.62 11.92
N ARG A 61 5.03 -18.30 11.21
CA ARG A 61 6.47 -18.01 11.29
C ARG A 61 6.80 -16.58 10.84
N LEU A 62 6.13 -16.07 9.81
CA LEU A 62 6.34 -14.70 9.36
C LEU A 62 5.86 -13.68 10.39
N CYS A 63 4.71 -13.93 11.03
CA CYS A 63 4.22 -13.09 12.12
C CYS A 63 5.25 -13.03 13.27
N GLU A 64 5.78 -14.17 13.72
CA GLU A 64 6.82 -14.22 14.74
C GLU A 64 8.06 -13.40 14.33
N LEU A 65 8.55 -13.58 13.11
CA LEU A 65 9.73 -12.85 12.61
C LEU A 65 9.48 -11.35 12.53
N PHE A 66 8.25 -10.94 12.23
CA PHE A 66 7.86 -9.53 12.16
C PHE A 66 7.86 -8.90 13.55
N GLU A 67 7.24 -9.57 14.53
CA GLU A 67 7.16 -9.12 15.92
C GLU A 67 8.55 -9.00 16.57
N LEU A 68 9.46 -9.90 16.20
CA LEU A 68 10.85 -9.86 16.66
C LEU A 68 11.71 -8.79 15.94
N GLY A 69 11.18 -8.12 14.92
CA GLY A 69 11.94 -7.16 14.09
C GLY A 69 13.05 -7.81 13.25
N ILE A 70 12.97 -9.14 13.04
CA ILE A 70 13.98 -9.94 12.34
C ILE A 70 13.66 -10.05 10.84
N LEU A 71 12.45 -9.68 10.41
CA LEU A 71 12.09 -9.57 9.00
C LEU A 71 12.95 -8.48 8.32
N ARG A 72 14.10 -8.92 7.81
CA ARG A 72 15.03 -8.16 6.96
C ARG A 72 14.58 -8.24 5.51
N GLU A 73 15.34 -7.62 4.61
CA GLU A 73 15.08 -7.58 3.17
C GLU A 73 14.89 -8.97 2.53
N GLU A 74 15.41 -10.04 3.14
CA GLU A 74 15.25 -11.41 2.65
C GLU A 74 14.07 -12.15 3.29
N LEU A 75 13.10 -12.51 2.44
CA LEU A 75 11.95 -13.33 2.82
C LEU A 75 12.30 -14.83 2.86
N PRO A 76 11.67 -15.62 3.75
CA PRO A 76 11.82 -17.08 3.77
C PRO A 76 11.49 -17.73 2.42
N LYS A 77 12.31 -18.66 1.95
CA LYS A 77 12.14 -19.32 0.64
C LYS A 77 10.79 -20.03 0.48
N ASN A 78 10.30 -20.65 1.54
CA ASN A 78 8.98 -21.29 1.55
C ASN A 78 7.84 -20.27 1.37
N PHE A 79 7.96 -19.08 1.95
CA PHE A 79 7.03 -17.99 1.70
C PHE A 79 7.10 -17.51 0.25
N ILE A 80 8.29 -17.31 -0.30
CA ILE A 80 8.47 -16.92 -1.70
C ILE A 80 7.79 -17.94 -2.62
N SER A 81 8.02 -19.24 -2.40
CA SER A 81 7.40 -20.30 -3.19
C SER A 81 5.86 -20.35 -3.04
N LEU A 82 5.35 -20.11 -1.83
CA LEU A 82 3.90 -19.99 -1.60
C LEU A 82 3.30 -18.81 -2.38
N MET A 83 3.97 -17.65 -2.35
CA MET A 83 3.53 -16.46 -3.07
C MET A 83 3.64 -16.62 -4.60
N GLU A 84 4.65 -17.34 -5.11
CA GLU A 84 4.75 -17.70 -6.52
C GLU A 84 3.56 -18.58 -6.96
N SER A 85 3.19 -19.56 -6.14
CA SER A 85 2.01 -20.41 -6.38
C SER A 85 0.72 -19.58 -6.39
N PHE A 86 0.56 -18.67 -5.42
CA PHE A 86 -0.57 -17.76 -5.35
C PHE A 86 -0.63 -16.83 -6.58
N ASN A 87 0.49 -16.23 -6.98
CA ASN A 87 0.55 -15.35 -8.16
C ASN A 87 0.20 -16.10 -9.43
N LYS A 88 0.64 -17.36 -9.57
CA LYS A 88 0.26 -18.21 -10.71
C LYS A 88 -1.26 -18.45 -10.75
N PHE A 89 -1.87 -18.74 -9.60
CA PHE A 89 -3.33 -18.86 -9.50
C PHE A 89 -4.04 -17.57 -9.94
N VAL A 90 -3.56 -16.40 -9.50
CA VAL A 90 -4.11 -15.11 -9.91
C VAL A 90 -3.96 -14.90 -11.43
N ASP A 91 -2.79 -15.17 -11.99
CA ASP A 91 -2.53 -15.04 -13.44
C ASP A 91 -3.45 -15.93 -14.28
N GLU A 92 -3.66 -17.17 -13.86
CA GLU A 92 -4.58 -18.12 -14.52
C GLU A 92 -6.04 -17.64 -14.42
N GLY A 93 -6.44 -17.12 -13.25
CA GLY A 93 -7.74 -16.50 -13.05
C GLY A 93 -7.98 -15.30 -13.96
N CYS A 94 -6.98 -14.41 -14.08
CA CYS A 94 -7.03 -13.24 -14.94
C CYS A 94 -7.16 -13.62 -16.44
N LYS A 95 -6.45 -14.65 -16.90
CA LYS A 95 -6.51 -15.13 -18.29
C LYS A 95 -7.83 -15.79 -18.64
N SER A 96 -8.48 -16.43 -17.67
CA SER A 96 -9.70 -17.22 -17.89
C SER A 96 -11.00 -16.43 -17.67
N ASN A 97 -10.97 -15.35 -16.86
CA ASN A 97 -12.18 -14.62 -16.50
C ASN A 97 -11.94 -13.10 -16.41
N ALA A 98 -12.62 -12.35 -17.26
CA ALA A 98 -12.51 -10.88 -17.31
C ALA A 98 -12.96 -10.19 -16.00
N THR A 99 -13.98 -10.73 -15.31
CA THR A 99 -14.42 -10.22 -14.01
C THR A 99 -13.35 -10.46 -12.94
N PHE A 100 -12.68 -11.61 -12.98
CA PHE A 100 -11.54 -11.89 -12.10
C PHE A 100 -10.40 -10.90 -12.37
N ALA A 101 -10.03 -10.72 -13.65
CA ALA A 101 -8.99 -9.77 -14.05
C ALA A 101 -9.31 -8.33 -13.58
N PHE A 102 -10.58 -7.92 -13.70
CA PHE A 102 -11.03 -6.62 -13.20
C PHE A 102 -10.77 -6.47 -11.69
N TRP A 103 -11.20 -7.43 -10.86
CA TRP A 103 -11.01 -7.34 -9.41
C TRP A 103 -9.54 -7.47 -8.99
N ALA A 104 -8.75 -8.29 -9.69
CA ALA A 104 -7.31 -8.36 -9.48
C ALA A 104 -6.65 -7.01 -9.78
N SER A 105 -6.98 -6.37 -10.91
CA SER A 105 -6.48 -5.03 -11.26
C SER A 105 -6.87 -3.96 -10.23
N TYR A 106 -8.09 -4.05 -9.67
CA TYR A 106 -8.52 -3.17 -8.59
C TYR A 106 -7.68 -3.37 -7.32
N LEU A 107 -7.40 -4.62 -6.93
CA LEU A 107 -6.52 -4.92 -5.80
C LEU A 107 -5.12 -4.34 -6.02
N ASP A 108 -4.54 -4.51 -7.20
CA ASP A 108 -3.22 -3.96 -7.52
C ASP A 108 -3.20 -2.43 -7.44
N MET A 109 -4.19 -1.76 -8.04
CA MET A 109 -4.32 -0.31 -8.00
C MET A 109 -4.43 0.21 -6.56
N ILE A 110 -5.30 -0.38 -5.73
CA ILE A 110 -5.45 0.04 -4.33
C ILE A 110 -4.20 -0.30 -3.52
N GLY A 111 -3.54 -1.43 -3.79
CA GLY A 111 -2.24 -1.77 -3.19
C GLY A 111 -1.18 -0.70 -3.47
N CYS A 112 -1.10 -0.20 -4.70
CA CYS A 112 -0.21 0.91 -5.07
C CYS A 112 -0.55 2.19 -4.28
N LEU A 113 -1.83 2.55 -4.19
CA LEU A 113 -2.29 3.70 -3.41
C LEU A 113 -1.93 3.55 -1.92
N LEU A 114 -2.10 2.37 -1.34
CA LEU A 114 -1.78 2.13 0.07
C LEU A 114 -0.28 2.22 0.32
N ASN A 115 0.57 1.75 -0.60
CA ASN A 115 2.02 1.92 -0.52
C ASN A 115 2.43 3.39 -0.61
N PHE A 116 1.81 4.15 -1.51
CA PHE A 116 2.04 5.60 -1.60
C PHE A 116 1.66 6.30 -0.28
N LEU A 117 0.47 5.99 0.27
CA LEU A 117 0.04 6.55 1.56
C LEU A 117 0.96 6.14 2.71
N ARG A 118 1.47 4.90 2.71
CA ARG A 118 2.46 4.45 3.69
C ARG A 118 3.72 5.29 3.57
N ALA A 119 4.28 5.45 2.38
CA ALA A 119 5.48 6.23 2.12
C ALA A 119 5.38 7.66 2.64
N THR A 120 4.26 8.34 2.34
CA THR A 120 4.01 9.71 2.86
C THR A 120 3.91 9.74 4.38
N ARG A 121 3.27 8.73 5.00
CA ARG A 121 3.10 8.70 6.47
C ARG A 121 4.38 8.32 7.22
N SER A 122 5.25 7.52 6.60
CA SER A 122 6.55 7.12 7.16
C SER A 122 7.69 8.04 6.74
N ALA A 123 7.42 9.06 5.93
CA ALA A 123 8.45 9.91 5.33
C ALA A 123 9.53 9.10 4.57
N ASP A 124 9.12 8.01 3.92
CA ASP A 124 10.02 7.12 3.18
C ASP A 124 10.07 7.54 1.71
N TRP A 125 11.15 8.23 1.34
CA TRP A 125 11.31 8.77 0.00
C TRP A 125 11.50 7.69 -1.07
N SER A 126 12.23 6.63 -0.75
CA SER A 126 12.45 5.51 -1.68
C SER A 126 11.13 4.82 -2.01
N LEU A 127 10.35 4.52 -0.97
CA LEU A 127 9.02 3.93 -1.15
C LEU A 127 8.06 4.89 -1.87
N HIS A 128 8.18 6.21 -1.67
CA HIS A 128 7.36 7.20 -2.36
C HIS A 128 7.60 7.16 -3.88
N LEU A 129 8.86 7.11 -4.32
CA LEU A 129 9.21 7.03 -5.73
C LEU A 129 8.79 5.69 -6.34
N ALA A 130 9.05 4.57 -5.65
CA ALA A 130 8.64 3.25 -6.11
C ALA A 130 7.11 3.11 -6.23
N ALA A 131 6.36 3.64 -5.26
CA ALA A 131 4.90 3.66 -5.33
C ALA A 131 4.40 4.57 -6.45
N THR A 132 5.02 5.74 -6.65
CA THR A 132 4.69 6.67 -7.74
C THR A 132 4.88 6.00 -9.11
N GLU A 133 6.01 5.31 -9.31
CA GLU A 133 6.28 4.54 -10.52
C GLU A 133 5.19 3.50 -10.80
N LYS A 134 4.81 2.73 -9.78
CA LYS A 134 3.74 1.71 -9.88
C LYS A 134 2.35 2.31 -10.11
N MET A 135 2.12 3.57 -9.74
CA MET A 135 0.84 4.25 -9.96
C MET A 135 0.67 4.78 -11.40
N ILE A 136 1.76 5.10 -12.10
CA ILE A 136 1.73 5.71 -13.44
C ILE A 136 0.85 4.95 -14.44
N PRO A 137 0.97 3.61 -14.61
CA PRO A 137 0.14 2.88 -15.56
C PRO A 137 -1.36 3.03 -15.28
N TRP A 138 -1.78 3.09 -14.02
CA TRP A 138 -3.19 3.24 -13.64
C TRP A 138 -3.77 4.57 -14.09
N PHE A 139 -3.00 5.65 -14.07
CA PHE A 139 -3.47 6.94 -14.58
C PHE A 139 -3.72 6.92 -16.10
N PHE A 140 -2.97 6.11 -16.86
CA PHE A 140 -3.25 5.87 -18.28
C PHE A 140 -4.52 5.03 -18.45
N THR A 141 -4.66 3.94 -17.69
CA THR A 141 -5.81 3.03 -17.79
C THR A 141 -7.14 3.71 -17.48
N TYR A 142 -7.17 4.66 -16.55
CA TYR A 142 -8.39 5.35 -16.10
C TYR A 142 -8.54 6.79 -16.65
N ASP A 143 -7.85 7.11 -17.76
CA ASP A 143 -7.96 8.41 -18.46
C ASP A 143 -7.71 9.65 -17.58
N HIS A 144 -6.78 9.52 -16.63
CA HIS A 144 -6.30 10.63 -15.81
C HIS A 144 -5.13 11.34 -16.49
N VAL A 145 -5.40 11.86 -17.69
CA VAL A 145 -4.41 12.38 -18.66
C VAL A 145 -3.39 13.37 -18.06
N ASN A 146 -3.82 14.24 -17.16
CA ASN A 146 -2.91 15.19 -16.49
C ASN A 146 -1.88 14.45 -15.63
N TYR A 147 -2.32 13.50 -14.81
CA TYR A 147 -1.43 12.71 -13.97
C TYR A 147 -0.57 11.77 -14.79
N ALA A 148 -1.15 11.11 -15.80
CA ALA A 148 -0.44 10.23 -16.72
C ALA A 148 0.70 10.96 -17.46
N ARG A 149 0.52 12.25 -17.80
CA ARG A 149 1.54 13.07 -18.46
C ARG A 149 2.64 13.56 -17.52
N TYR A 150 2.27 14.09 -16.35
CA TYR A 150 3.22 14.81 -15.50
C TYR A 150 3.94 13.92 -14.48
N LEU A 151 3.34 12.82 -14.02
CA LEU A 151 3.99 11.93 -13.05
C LEU A 151 5.26 11.25 -13.58
N PRO A 152 5.33 10.79 -14.86
CA PRO A 152 6.57 10.27 -15.40
C PRO A 152 7.70 11.31 -15.42
N ILE A 153 7.38 12.57 -15.75
CA ILE A 153 8.35 13.67 -15.76
C ILE A 153 8.85 13.92 -14.34
N TYR A 154 7.92 14.08 -13.38
CA TYR A 154 8.23 14.22 -11.97
C TYR A 154 9.12 13.07 -11.48
N LEU A 155 8.79 11.81 -11.80
CA LEU A 155 9.56 10.65 -11.36
C LEU A 155 11.00 10.70 -11.87
N LEU A 156 11.20 11.00 -13.15
CA LEU A 156 12.54 11.11 -13.74
C LEU A 156 13.36 12.24 -13.11
N GLU A 157 12.74 13.40 -12.88
CA GLU A 157 13.38 14.52 -12.19
C GLU A 157 13.81 14.11 -10.77
N MET A 158 12.91 13.49 -10.01
CA MET A 158 13.18 13.06 -8.63
C MET A 158 14.26 11.99 -8.54
N LEU A 159 14.28 11.01 -9.46
CA LEU A 159 15.32 9.98 -9.54
C LEU A 159 16.70 10.57 -9.88
N ASN A 160 16.74 11.70 -10.58
CA ASN A 160 17.97 12.36 -10.98
C ASN A 160 18.49 13.39 -9.97
N LEU A 161 17.74 13.66 -8.88
CA LEU A 161 18.16 14.63 -7.85
C LEU A 161 19.49 14.27 -7.20
N LYS A 162 19.78 12.98 -6.99
CA LYS A 162 21.08 12.52 -6.47
C LYS A 162 22.28 13.02 -7.29
N HIS A 163 22.09 13.32 -8.58
CA HIS A 163 23.14 13.78 -9.47
C HIS A 163 23.07 15.30 -9.70
N THR A 164 21.88 15.88 -9.77
CA THR A 164 21.69 17.30 -10.10
C THR A 164 21.66 18.21 -8.88
N HIS A 165 21.09 17.73 -7.76
CA HIS A 165 20.87 18.49 -6.54
C HIS A 165 21.00 17.59 -5.30
N PRO A 166 22.22 17.09 -5.00
CA PRO A 166 22.44 16.08 -3.95
C PRO A 166 21.94 16.54 -2.57
N THR A 167 22.14 17.81 -2.21
CA THR A 167 21.64 18.37 -0.93
C THR A 167 20.13 18.27 -0.79
N ILE A 168 19.38 18.48 -1.88
CA ILE A 168 17.92 18.33 -1.88
C ILE A 168 17.58 16.85 -1.76
N ASN A 169 18.28 15.97 -2.49
CA ASN A 169 18.07 14.52 -2.38
C ASN A 169 18.26 14.02 -0.94
N ASP A 170 19.30 14.49 -0.25
CA ASP A 170 19.59 14.13 1.15
C ASP A 170 18.47 14.58 2.10
N GLN A 171 17.92 15.78 1.90
CA GLN A 171 16.78 16.28 2.68
C GLN A 171 15.52 15.44 2.46
N LEU A 172 15.22 15.10 1.21
CA LEU A 172 14.06 14.26 0.87
C LEU A 172 14.22 12.85 1.47
N CYS A 173 15.41 12.25 1.35
CA CYS A 173 15.74 10.96 1.97
C CYS A 173 15.70 11.00 3.51
N SER A 174 15.95 12.16 4.11
CA SER A 174 15.79 12.40 5.56
C SER A 174 14.32 12.59 5.99
N GLY A 175 13.40 12.55 5.02
CA GLY A 175 11.96 12.65 5.26
C GLY A 175 11.44 14.08 5.30
N ASP A 176 12.16 15.07 4.76
CA ASP A 176 11.77 16.48 4.76
C ASP A 176 10.85 16.86 3.59
N PHE A 177 10.18 15.87 2.99
CA PHE A 177 9.14 16.05 1.97
C PHE A 177 7.71 15.97 2.54
N VAL A 178 7.58 15.72 3.85
CA VAL A 178 6.29 15.59 4.54
C VAL A 178 6.21 16.53 5.74
N THR A 179 5.04 17.11 5.96
CA THR A 179 4.80 17.96 7.14
C THR A 179 4.70 17.10 8.40
N LYS A 180 5.66 17.23 9.31
CA LYS A 180 5.62 16.61 10.64
C LYS A 180 4.85 17.57 11.58
N ARG A 181 3.87 17.06 12.35
CA ARG A 181 3.29 17.87 13.44
C ARG A 181 4.37 18.09 14.50
N HIS A 182 4.66 19.35 14.82
CA HIS A 182 5.44 19.66 16.01
C HIS A 182 4.66 19.17 17.23
N VAL A 183 5.19 18.16 17.91
CA VAL A 183 4.80 17.88 19.29
C VAL A 183 5.66 18.81 20.12
N GLU A 184 5.08 19.91 20.60
CA GLU A 184 5.71 20.70 21.67
C GLU A 184 6.03 19.73 22.81
N LYS A 185 7.31 19.54 23.11
CA LYS A 185 7.70 19.00 24.41
C LYS A 185 7.16 19.99 25.42
N ALA A 186 6.09 19.63 26.13
CA ALA A 186 5.66 20.36 27.30
C ALA A 186 6.86 20.46 28.23
N SER A 187 7.44 21.66 28.31
CA SER A 187 8.49 22.01 29.25
C SER A 187 7.94 21.71 30.64
N LEU A 188 8.52 20.73 31.33
CA LEU A 188 8.30 20.54 32.75
C LEU A 188 8.89 21.77 33.46
N GLU A 189 8.05 22.78 33.70
CA GLU A 189 8.34 23.82 34.68
C GLU A 189 8.42 23.16 36.06
N LEU A 190 9.62 23.11 36.62
CA LEU A 190 9.82 22.72 38.01
C LEU A 190 9.25 23.84 38.91
N PRO A 191 8.44 23.50 39.94
CA PRO A 191 7.85 24.49 40.82
C PRO A 191 8.94 25.20 41.64
N GLY A 192 8.78 26.52 41.75
CA GLY A 192 9.84 27.44 42.13
C GLY A 192 10.46 27.23 43.51
N THR A 193 11.70 27.68 43.60
CA THR A 193 12.37 28.03 44.85
C THR A 193 12.75 29.50 44.79
N ARG A 194 11.96 30.35 45.47
CA ARG A 194 12.44 31.65 45.96
C ARG A 194 12.85 31.46 47.42
N PRO A 195 14.04 31.92 47.85
CA PRO A 195 14.21 32.37 49.22
C PRO A 195 13.42 33.66 49.48
#